data_AF-A0A8T3NNB8-F1
#
_entry.id   AF-A0A8T3NNB8-F1
#
_cell.length_a   1.000
_cell.length_b   1.000
_cell.length_c   1.000
_cell.angle_alpha   90.00
_cell.angle_beta   90.00
_cell.angle_gamma   90.00
#
_symmetry.space_group_name_H-M   'P 1'
#
loop_
_entity.id
_entity.type
_entity.pdbx_description
1 polymer ?
#
loop_
_entity_poly.entity_id
_entity_poly.type
_entity_poly.pdbx_seq_one_letter_code
_entity_poly.pdbx_strand_id
1 'polypeptide(L)'
;MTDISTDLEAEVESGRPRRRGGRATGERSRLPPQRPWAQPRMRYKPTEVVSEDELESIHEASLRILEEIGMDFLDAEARDRLAAAGARV
;
A
#
# COMPACT_ATOMS: atom_id res chain seq x y z
N MET A 1 30.91 64.16 -45.85
CA MET A 1 29.93 65.10 -46.40
C MET A 1 28.57 64.56 -45.99
N THR A 2 27.98 65.16 -44.96
CA THR A 2 26.63 64.97 -44.41
C THR A 2 25.57 65.17 -45.53
N ASP A 3 24.37 64.59 -45.55
CA ASP A 3 23.23 64.76 -44.62
C ASP A 3 22.13 63.71 -44.95
N ILE A 4 21.54 63.04 -43.95
CA ILE A 4 20.21 63.30 -43.33
C ILE A 4 19.00 63.03 -44.24
N SER A 5 18.10 62.20 -43.71
CA SER A 5 16.64 62.11 -43.92
C SER A 5 16.24 60.71 -44.39
N THR A 6 15.21 60.03 -43.91
CA THR A 6 14.20 60.22 -42.86
C THR A 6 13.44 58.88 -42.89
N ASP A 7 13.19 58.35 -41.70
CA ASP A 7 12.07 57.49 -41.28
C ASP A 7 11.26 56.72 -42.32
N LEU A 8 10.96 55.43 -42.05
CA LEU A 8 9.69 55.03 -41.42
C LEU A 8 9.43 53.52 -41.61
N GLU A 9 9.48 52.81 -40.48
CA GLU A 9 8.58 51.73 -40.03
C GLU A 9 8.02 50.72 -41.03
N ALA A 10 8.44 49.46 -40.87
CA ALA A 10 7.56 48.31 -41.06
C ALA A 10 7.58 47.47 -39.78
N GLU A 11 6.50 47.60 -39.02
CA GLU A 11 6.18 46.86 -37.81
C GLU A 11 6.36 45.34 -38.01
N VAL A 12 7.21 44.71 -37.19
CA VAL A 12 7.20 43.27 -37.00
C VAL A 12 6.28 42.97 -35.83
N GLU A 13 5.11 42.44 -36.19
CA GLU A 13 4.00 42.11 -35.31
C GLU A 13 4.42 41.27 -34.10
N SER A 14 3.92 41.73 -32.96
CA SER A 14 4.20 41.34 -31.58
C SER A 14 4.38 39.84 -31.31
N GLY A 15 5.55 39.51 -30.75
CA GLY A 15 5.73 38.29 -29.97
C GLY A 15 4.80 38.30 -28.77
N ARG A 16 3.76 37.44 -28.78
CA ARG A 16 2.92 37.22 -27.60
C ARG A 16 3.79 36.80 -26.42
N PRO A 17 3.86 37.58 -25.33
CA PRO A 17 4.47 37.12 -24.11
C PRO A 17 3.61 35.99 -23.61
N ARG A 18 4.18 34.78 -23.56
CA ARG A 18 3.57 33.65 -22.86
C ARG A 18 3.38 34.13 -21.43
N ARG A 19 2.13 34.45 -21.09
CA ARG A 19 1.68 34.80 -19.74
C ARG A 19 2.02 33.61 -18.86
N ARG A 20 3.23 33.61 -18.30
CA ARG A 20 3.66 32.74 -17.21
C ARG A 20 2.89 33.23 -15.99
N GLY A 21 1.59 32.92 -16.00
CA GLY A 21 0.70 33.10 -14.87
C GLY A 21 1.39 32.43 -13.70
N GLY A 22 1.74 33.25 -12.72
CA GLY A 22 2.35 32.79 -11.49
C GLY A 22 1.56 31.59 -11.00
N ARG A 23 2.24 30.44 -10.90
CA ARG A 23 1.86 29.50 -9.87
C ARG A 23 2.07 30.28 -8.59
N ALA A 24 0.97 30.85 -8.09
CA ALA A 24 0.89 31.25 -6.72
C ALA A 24 1.16 29.97 -5.94
N THR A 25 2.44 29.73 -5.63
CA THR A 25 2.87 28.89 -4.51
C THR A 25 2.47 29.64 -3.24
N GLY A 26 1.19 29.96 -3.13
CA GLY A 26 0.60 30.51 -1.93
C GLY A 26 0.61 29.40 -0.89
N GLU A 27 0.69 29.82 0.36
CA GLU A 27 0.52 29.01 1.58
C GLU A 27 -0.52 27.88 1.47
N ARG A 28 -1.52 28.05 0.60
CA ARG A 28 -2.61 27.12 0.26
C ARG A 28 -2.21 25.85 -0.50
N SER A 29 -0.95 25.70 -0.93
CA SER A 29 -0.46 24.51 -1.64
C SER A 29 0.44 23.60 -0.79
N ARG A 30 0.46 23.77 0.54
CA ARG A 30 1.15 22.83 1.43
C ARG A 30 0.18 21.75 1.87
N LEU A 31 0.35 20.54 1.32
CA LEU A 31 -0.28 19.35 1.87
C LEU A 31 0.16 19.17 3.33
N PRO A 32 -0.71 18.67 4.22
CA PRO A 32 -0.28 18.31 5.57
C PRO A 32 0.88 17.31 5.50
N PRO A 33 1.83 17.35 6.44
CA PRO A 33 2.94 16.42 6.46
C PRO A 33 2.41 14.99 6.56
N GLN A 34 2.88 14.12 5.67
CA GLN A 34 2.59 12.70 5.70
C GLN A 34 3.02 12.13 7.06
N ARG A 35 2.12 11.39 7.72
CA ARG A 35 2.46 10.68 8.96
C ARG A 35 3.51 9.60 8.66
N PRO A 36 4.46 9.33 9.57
CA PRO A 36 5.41 8.24 9.41
C PRO A 36 4.70 6.92 9.12
N TRP A 37 5.29 6.09 8.27
CA TRP A 37 4.79 4.74 8.05
C TRP A 37 4.81 3.95 9.37
N ALA A 38 3.71 3.27 9.65
CA ALA A 38 3.56 2.41 10.80
C ALA A 38 2.55 1.31 10.47
N GLN A 39 2.70 0.14 11.10
CA GLN A 39 1.76 -0.96 10.96
C GLN A 39 0.38 -0.53 11.52
N PRO A 40 -0.69 -0.52 10.71
CA PRO A 40 -2.02 -0.26 11.22
C PRO A 40 -2.43 -1.35 12.21
N ARG A 41 -3.00 -0.95 13.35
CA ARG A 41 -3.59 -1.88 14.32
C ARG A 41 -5.11 -1.81 14.20
N MET A 42 -5.76 -2.96 14.05
CA MET A 42 -7.22 -3.06 14.14
C MET A 42 -7.66 -2.69 15.56
N ARG A 43 -8.50 -1.67 15.67
CA ARG A 43 -9.04 -1.18 16.97
C ARG A 43 -10.39 -1.78 17.33
N TYR A 44 -11.09 -2.31 16.33
CA TYR A 44 -12.38 -2.96 16.49
C TYR A 44 -12.18 -4.46 16.71
N LYS A 45 -13.19 -5.09 17.30
CA LYS A 45 -13.25 -6.55 17.36
C LYS A 45 -13.31 -7.12 15.94
N PRO A 46 -12.74 -8.32 15.70
CA PRO A 46 -12.97 -9.05 14.46
C PRO A 46 -14.46 -9.20 14.19
N THR A 47 -14.86 -9.10 12.93
CA THR A 47 -16.22 -9.40 12.51
C THR A 47 -16.45 -10.90 12.63
N GLU A 48 -17.53 -11.29 13.28
CA GLU A 48 -17.98 -12.69 13.35
C GLU A 48 -18.60 -13.06 12.00
N VAL A 49 -17.86 -13.85 11.21
CA VAL A 49 -18.26 -14.26 9.84
C VAL A 49 -19.01 -15.59 9.85
N VAL A 50 -18.80 -16.40 10.89
CA VAL A 50 -19.42 -17.72 11.10
C VAL A 50 -20.02 -17.77 12.49
N SER A 51 -21.06 -18.59 12.67
CA SER A 51 -21.63 -18.88 13.99
C SER A 51 -20.68 -19.74 14.85
N GLU A 52 -20.93 -19.80 16.15
CA GLU A 52 -20.14 -20.62 17.08
C GLU A 52 -20.20 -22.11 16.70
N ASP A 53 -21.39 -22.60 16.34
CA ASP A 53 -21.58 -24.01 15.94
C ASP A 53 -20.82 -24.35 14.64
N GLU A 54 -20.80 -23.43 13.67
CA GLU A 54 -20.03 -23.60 12.43
C GLU A 54 -18.51 -23.59 12.70
N LEU A 55 -18.06 -22.73 13.62
CA LEU A 55 -16.65 -22.69 14.02
C LEU A 55 -16.24 -24.00 14.69
N GLU A 56 -17.08 -24.51 15.59
CA GLU A 56 -16.85 -25.80 16.24
C GLU A 56 -16.83 -26.95 15.22
N SER A 57 -17.75 -26.92 14.24
CA SER A 57 -17.77 -27.90 13.16
C SER A 57 -16.46 -27.91 12.35
N ILE A 58 -15.87 -26.74 12.08
CA ILE A 58 -14.56 -26.64 11.42
C ILE A 58 -13.46 -27.17 12.34
N HIS A 59 -13.53 -26.89 13.64
CA HIS A 59 -12.56 -27.35 14.62
C HIS A 59 -12.53 -28.89 14.71
N GLU A 60 -13.67 -29.53 14.92
CA GLU A 60 -13.80 -30.99 14.98
C GLU A 60 -13.35 -31.65 13.68
N ALA A 61 -13.75 -31.09 12.53
CA ALA A 61 -13.34 -31.61 11.23
C ALA A 61 -11.81 -31.53 11.06
N SER A 62 -11.18 -30.44 11.53
CA SER A 62 -9.72 -30.26 11.48
C SER A 62 -9.00 -31.28 12.35
N LEU A 63 -9.50 -31.53 13.58
CA LEU A 63 -8.92 -32.53 14.48
C LEU A 63 -9.00 -33.94 13.89
N ARG A 64 -10.16 -34.30 13.34
CA ARG A 64 -10.34 -35.58 12.66
C ARG A 64 -9.37 -35.76 11.50
N ILE A 65 -9.15 -34.72 10.68
CA ILE A 65 -8.14 -34.77 9.61
C ILE A 65 -6.75 -35.04 10.18
N LEU A 66 -6.36 -34.34 11.25
CA LEU A 66 -5.04 -34.52 11.87
C LEU A 66 -4.87 -35.90 12.51
N GLU A 67 -5.94 -36.51 13.03
CA GLU A 67 -5.90 -37.84 13.65
C GLU A 67 -5.93 -38.97 12.60
N GLU A 68 -6.84 -38.90 11.63
CA GLU A 68 -7.10 -39.98 10.68
C GLU A 68 -6.17 -39.95 9.47
N ILE A 69 -5.83 -38.75 8.98
CA ILE A 69 -5.00 -38.56 7.78
C ILE A 69 -3.58 -38.17 8.19
N GLY A 70 -3.43 -37.25 9.15
CA GLY A 70 -2.13 -36.75 9.60
C GLY A 70 -1.52 -35.70 8.65
N MET A 71 -0.21 -35.46 8.82
CA MET A 71 0.56 -34.51 8.04
C MET A 71 2.01 -34.99 7.91
N ASP A 72 2.61 -34.78 6.74
CA ASP A 72 4.00 -35.14 6.48
C ASP A 72 4.98 -34.15 7.13
N PHE A 73 5.76 -34.64 8.09
CA PHE A 73 6.90 -33.93 8.67
C PHE A 73 8.21 -34.45 8.07
N LEU A 74 8.79 -33.65 7.16
CA LEU A 74 10.01 -34.02 6.44
C LEU A 74 11.28 -33.88 7.31
N ASP A 75 11.23 -33.03 8.32
CA ASP A 75 12.34 -32.79 9.23
C ASP A 75 12.43 -33.89 10.31
N ALA A 76 13.64 -34.38 10.59
CA ALA A 76 13.85 -35.46 11.56
C ALA A 76 13.68 -34.99 13.01
N GLU A 77 14.15 -33.77 13.33
CA GLU A 77 14.04 -33.22 14.68
C GLU A 77 12.57 -32.93 15.03
N ALA A 78 11.78 -32.45 14.06
CA ALA A 78 10.35 -32.25 14.23
C ALA A 78 9.61 -33.55 14.57
N ARG A 79 9.97 -34.66 13.92
CA ARG A 79 9.42 -36.00 14.20
C ARG A 79 9.74 -36.48 15.61
N ASP A 80 10.98 -36.29 16.06
CA ASP A 80 11.39 -36.64 17.43
C ASP A 80 10.60 -35.84 18.48
N ARG A 81 10.40 -34.54 18.22
CA ARG A 81 9.60 -33.66 19.08
C ARG A 81 8.14 -34.09 19.14
N LEU A 82 7.56 -34.50 18.02
CA LEU A 82 6.19 -34.99 17.94
C LEU A 82 6.02 -36.32 18.70
N ALA A 83 6.96 -37.25 18.52
CA ALA A 83 6.95 -38.52 19.25
C ALA A 83 7.06 -38.29 20.77
N ALA A 84 7.92 -37.36 21.21
CA ALA A 84 8.04 -36.98 22.62
C ALA A 84 6.77 -36.33 23.18
N ALA A 85 6.01 -35.63 22.34
CA ALA A 85 4.69 -35.07 22.68
C ALA A 85 3.56 -36.12 22.65
N GLY A 86 3.84 -37.38 22.32
CA GLY A 86 2.87 -38.48 22.29
C GLY A 86 2.14 -38.64 20.96
N ALA A 87 2.56 -37.96 19.89
CA ALA A 87 2.02 -38.18 18.56
C ALA A 87 2.49 -39.54 18.00
N ARG A 88 1.65 -40.14 17.15
CA ARG A 88 2.03 -41.31 16.35
C ARG A 88 2.84 -40.83 15.14
N VAL A 89 4.12 -41.20 15.09
CA VAL A 89 5.10 -40.77 14.07
C VAL A 89 5.66 -41.97 13.33
#